data_AF-A0A7W6JE36-F1
#
_entry.id   AF-A0A7W6JE36-F1
#
_cell.length_a   1.000
_cell.length_b   1.000
_cell.length_c   1.000
_cell.angle_alpha   90.00
_cell.angle_beta   90.00
_cell.angle_gamma   90.00
#
_symmetry.space_group_name_H-M   'P 1'
#
loop_
_entity.id
_entity.type
_entity.pdbx_description
1 polymer ?
#
loop_
_entity_poly.entity_id
_entity_poly.type
_entity_poly.pdbx_seq_one_letter_code
_entity_poly.pdbx_strand_id
1 'polypeptide(L)'
;MFAYLIALAASVALGGQILNESAWTWTLYEDAPIVLANEVPDTANLRSTLECAPGSSVALLTLYGSDTPAGVARITAGTVSALAEVEPARAGTTKMAVRTDHPVFAAFAVDGKLTITVGEQRRAIEVPAAHLAKLRRFAELCSG
;
A
#
# COMPACT_ATOMS: atom_id res chain seq x y z
N MET A 1 -21.37 -61.27 -1.27
CA MET A 1 -22.56 -60.40 -1.37
C MET A 1 -22.35 -59.25 -0.40
N PHE A 2 -22.09 -58.04 -0.93
CA PHE A 2 -22.03 -56.68 -0.31
C PHE A 2 -21.02 -56.45 0.85
N ALA A 3 -19.93 -55.69 0.65
CA ALA A 3 -19.82 -54.20 0.64
C ALA A 3 -20.05 -53.60 2.04
N TYR A 4 -19.22 -52.73 2.64
CA TYR A 4 -18.81 -51.41 2.15
C TYR A 4 -17.67 -50.84 3.04
N LEU A 5 -16.67 -50.19 2.43
CA LEU A 5 -15.70 -49.30 3.07
C LEU A 5 -16.39 -48.03 3.59
N ILE A 6 -15.96 -47.47 4.73
CA ILE A 6 -15.94 -45.99 4.88
C ILE A 6 -14.67 -45.57 5.63
N ALA A 7 -13.67 -45.09 4.90
CA ALA A 7 -12.58 -44.30 5.45
C ALA A 7 -13.03 -42.84 5.50
N LEU A 8 -13.05 -42.24 6.71
CA LEU A 8 -13.39 -40.83 6.92
C LEU A 8 -12.16 -39.98 6.58
N ALA A 9 -12.14 -39.34 5.40
CA ALA A 9 -11.18 -38.29 5.09
C ALA A 9 -11.77 -36.94 5.50
N ALA A 10 -11.31 -36.37 6.60
CA ALA A 10 -11.63 -35.00 7.01
C ALA A 10 -10.67 -34.04 6.30
N SER A 11 -11.11 -33.44 5.19
CA SER A 11 -10.38 -32.36 4.54
C SER A 11 -10.65 -31.04 5.26
N VAL A 12 -9.66 -30.53 6.00
CA VAL A 12 -9.69 -29.17 6.56
C VAL A 12 -9.38 -28.20 5.42
N ALA A 13 -10.40 -27.55 4.87
CA ALA A 13 -10.21 -26.46 3.91
C ALA A 13 -9.76 -25.21 4.68
N LEU A 14 -8.48 -24.85 4.61
CA LEU A 14 -8.04 -23.49 4.93
C LEU A 14 -8.62 -22.56 3.85
N GLY A 15 -9.70 -21.88 4.18
CA GLY A 15 -10.27 -20.82 3.35
C GLY A 15 -9.30 -19.64 3.29
N GLY A 16 -8.44 -19.61 2.28
CA GLY A 16 -7.83 -18.37 1.83
C GLY A 16 -8.96 -17.44 1.42
N GLN A 17 -9.27 -16.44 2.26
CA GLN A 17 -10.30 -15.46 1.97
C GLN A 17 -9.83 -14.66 0.75
N ILE A 18 -10.42 -14.93 -0.42
CA ILE A 18 -10.27 -14.06 -1.58
C ILE A 18 -11.01 -12.78 -1.21
N LEU A 19 -10.27 -11.79 -0.67
CA LEU A 19 -10.83 -10.48 -0.37
C LEU A 19 -11.30 -9.86 -1.67
N ASN A 20 -12.59 -9.54 -1.74
CA ASN A 20 -13.17 -8.86 -2.89
C ASN A 20 -12.49 -7.50 -3.06
N GLU A 21 -12.23 -7.08 -4.30
CA GLU A 21 -11.65 -5.76 -4.58
C GLU A 21 -12.50 -4.63 -3.98
N SER A 22 -13.83 -4.82 -3.96
CA SER A 22 -14.76 -3.86 -3.34
C SER A 22 -14.65 -3.76 -1.82
N ALA A 23 -13.92 -4.65 -1.15
CA ALA A 23 -13.73 -4.61 0.31
C ALA A 23 -12.62 -3.62 0.71
N TRP A 24 -11.76 -3.22 -0.23
CA TRP A 24 -10.66 -2.30 0.02
C TRP A 24 -11.13 -0.86 -0.06
N THR A 25 -10.74 -0.07 0.92
CA THR A 25 -11.01 1.36 0.97
C THR A 25 -9.76 2.14 1.32
N TRP A 26 -9.81 3.45 1.14
CA TRP A 26 -8.79 4.36 1.63
C TRP A 26 -9.30 5.15 2.83
N THR A 27 -8.66 4.97 3.99
CA THR A 27 -9.00 5.65 5.25
C THR A 27 -7.89 6.61 5.64
N LEU A 28 -8.27 7.83 6.03
CA LEU A 28 -7.33 8.82 6.55
C LEU A 28 -7.51 8.91 8.07
N TYR A 29 -6.44 8.64 8.79
CA TYR A 29 -6.29 8.85 10.22
C TYR A 29 -5.48 10.12 10.42
N GLU A 30 -6.09 11.15 10.99
CA GLU A 30 -5.45 12.46 11.22
C GLU A 30 -4.82 12.58 12.62
N ASP A 31 -4.82 11.50 13.39
CA ASP A 31 -4.05 11.40 14.64
C ASP A 31 -2.54 11.40 14.31
N ALA A 32 -1.66 11.72 15.27
CA ALA A 32 -0.22 11.69 15.04
C ALA A 32 0.36 10.29 15.37
N PRO A 33 0.99 9.57 14.42
CA PRO A 33 1.33 9.99 13.05
C PRO A 33 0.14 9.94 12.09
N ILE A 34 0.10 10.86 11.11
CA ILE A 34 -0.97 10.92 10.11
C ILE A 34 -0.80 9.73 9.19
N VAL A 35 -1.87 8.96 8.97
CA VAL A 35 -1.84 7.74 8.15
C VAL A 35 -2.95 7.75 7.11
N LEU A 36 -2.58 7.56 5.85
CA LEU A 36 -3.51 7.20 4.79
C LEU A 36 -3.33 5.72 4.44
N ALA A 37 -4.30 4.89 4.82
CA ALA A 37 -4.23 3.43 4.72
C ALA A 37 -5.15 2.91 3.60
N ASN A 38 -4.65 1.96 2.80
CA ASN A 38 -5.46 1.10 1.96
C ASN A 38 -5.71 -0.23 2.66
N GLU A 39 -6.93 -0.41 3.13
CA GLU A 39 -7.29 -1.44 4.10
C GLU A 39 -8.65 -2.05 3.83
N VAL A 40 -8.91 -3.19 4.49
CA VAL A 40 -10.27 -3.70 4.67
C VAL A 40 -10.73 -3.30 6.07
N PRO A 41 -11.80 -2.48 6.20
CA PRO A 41 -12.30 -2.03 7.50
C PRO A 41 -12.56 -3.17 8.47
N ASP A 42 -12.32 -2.92 9.76
CA ASP A 42 -12.53 -3.87 10.86
C ASP A 42 -11.72 -5.17 10.76
N THR A 43 -10.59 -5.14 10.02
CA THR A 43 -9.66 -6.27 9.90
C THR A 43 -8.20 -5.82 10.00
N ALA A 44 -7.28 -6.78 10.06
CA ALA A 44 -5.83 -6.52 10.00
C ALA A 44 -5.27 -6.48 8.56
N ASN A 45 -6.12 -6.44 7.54
CA ASN A 45 -5.69 -6.54 6.15
C ASN A 45 -5.30 -5.15 5.61
N LEU A 46 -4.01 -4.99 5.30
CA LEU A 46 -3.43 -3.80 4.69
C LEU A 46 -2.78 -4.15 3.36
N ARG A 47 -2.91 -3.26 2.37
CA ARG A 47 -2.20 -3.31 1.08
C ARG A 47 -1.08 -2.29 1.01
N SER A 48 -1.36 -1.07 1.45
CA SER A 48 -0.38 0.01 1.51
C SER A 48 -0.74 1.05 2.55
N THR A 49 0.26 1.69 3.14
CA THR A 49 0.06 2.87 3.99
C THR A 49 1.02 3.98 3.57
N LEU A 50 0.56 5.22 3.68
CA LEU A 50 1.39 6.41 3.68
C LEU A 50 1.32 6.99 5.09
N GLU A 51 2.46 7.17 5.74
CA GLU A 51 2.55 7.65 7.11
C GLU A 51 3.50 8.85 7.20
N CYS A 52 3.14 9.89 7.93
CA CYS A 52 4.05 11.01 8.18
C CYS A 52 3.88 11.57 9.60
N ALA A 53 4.93 12.20 10.12
CA ALA A 53 4.75 13.15 11.20
C ALA A 53 4.17 14.47 10.61
N PRO A 54 3.27 15.16 11.32
CA PRO A 54 2.74 16.44 10.86
C PRO A 54 3.85 17.43 10.49
N GLY A 55 3.77 18.00 9.29
CA GLY A 55 4.77 18.96 8.79
C GLY A 55 6.18 18.40 8.50
N SER A 56 6.38 17.08 8.46
CA SER A 56 7.70 16.49 8.22
C SER A 56 8.21 16.62 6.79
N SER A 57 7.32 16.88 5.83
CA SER A 57 7.55 16.79 4.39
C SER A 57 8.04 15.42 3.89
N VAL A 58 7.94 14.37 4.72
CA VAL A 58 8.38 13.00 4.40
C VAL A 58 7.27 12.02 4.77
N ALA A 59 6.75 11.33 3.76
CA ALA A 59 5.83 10.22 3.91
C ALA A 59 6.58 8.88 3.79
N LEU A 60 6.47 8.05 4.81
CA LEU A 60 6.87 6.65 4.76
C LEU A 60 5.78 5.85 4.05
N LEU A 61 6.10 5.38 2.85
CA LEU A 61 5.26 4.45 2.12
C LEU A 61 5.61 3.02 2.54
N THR A 62 4.62 2.27 3.04
CA THR A 62 4.74 0.82 3.27
C THR A 62 3.87 0.07 2.28
N LEU A 63 4.43 -0.96 1.65
CA LEU A 63 3.72 -1.95 0.84
C LEU A 63 3.68 -3.27 1.59
N TYR A 64 2.50 -3.89 1.66
CA TYR A 64 2.27 -5.15 2.35
C TYR A 64 2.13 -6.31 1.34
N GLY A 65 2.63 -7.49 1.72
CA GLY A 65 2.64 -8.66 0.82
C GLY A 65 3.57 -8.45 -0.38
N SER A 66 4.64 -7.68 -0.19
CA SER A 66 5.60 -7.36 -1.24
C SER A 66 6.96 -7.96 -0.94
N ASP A 67 7.40 -8.87 -1.81
CA ASP A 67 8.77 -9.42 -1.82
C ASP A 67 9.72 -8.52 -2.63
N THR A 68 9.50 -7.19 -2.60
CA THR A 68 10.33 -6.26 -3.35
C THR A 68 11.73 -6.27 -2.74
N PRO A 69 12.79 -6.53 -3.53
CA PRO A 69 14.15 -6.54 -3.02
C PRO A 69 14.56 -5.15 -2.52
N ALA A 70 15.51 -5.12 -1.59
CA ALA A 70 16.20 -3.90 -1.20
C ALA A 70 16.87 -3.24 -2.41
N GLY A 71 17.02 -1.92 -2.37
CA GLY A 71 17.75 -1.18 -3.40
C GLY A 71 17.18 0.20 -3.64
N VAL A 72 17.27 0.68 -4.89
CA VAL A 72 16.74 1.98 -5.28
C VAL A 72 15.50 1.78 -6.14
N ALA A 73 14.36 2.30 -5.69
CA ALA A 73 13.14 2.37 -6.47
C ALA A 73 13.14 3.61 -7.36
N ARG A 74 12.68 3.45 -8.60
CA ARG A 74 12.13 4.55 -9.38
C ARG A 74 10.65 4.66 -9.07
N ILE A 75 10.24 5.79 -8.49
CA ILE A 75 8.84 6.15 -8.30
C ILE A 75 8.40 7.10 -9.41
N THR A 76 7.20 6.91 -9.96
CA THR A 76 6.70 7.66 -11.12
C THR A 76 5.22 7.97 -10.95
N ALA A 77 4.85 9.23 -11.16
CA ALA A 77 3.47 9.71 -11.19
C ALA A 77 3.31 10.64 -12.39
N GLY A 78 2.35 10.34 -13.27
CA GLY A 78 2.24 11.00 -14.57
C GLY A 78 3.55 10.88 -15.37
N THR A 79 4.14 12.03 -15.71
CA THR A 79 5.43 12.15 -16.43
C THR A 79 6.62 12.42 -15.51
N VAL A 80 6.39 12.55 -14.19
CA VAL A 80 7.42 12.91 -13.21
C VAL A 80 7.94 11.65 -12.55
N SER A 81 9.26 11.58 -12.32
CA SER A 81 9.86 10.48 -11.55
C SER A 81 10.83 10.98 -10.49
N ALA A 82 11.04 10.15 -9.47
CA ALA A 82 12.05 10.34 -8.44
C ALA A 82 12.69 8.99 -8.07
N LEU A 83 13.80 9.04 -7.35
CA LEU A 83 14.42 7.87 -6.75
C LEU A 83 14.12 7.84 -5.25
N ALA A 84 13.85 6.66 -4.72
CA ALA A 84 13.66 6.42 -3.30
C ALA A 84 14.42 5.16 -2.89
N GLU A 85 15.02 5.18 -1.71
CA GLU A 85 15.65 3.99 -1.15
C GLU A 85 14.56 3.03 -0.64
N VAL A 86 14.76 1.75 -0.95
CA VAL A 86 13.86 0.66 -0.59
C VAL A 86 14.49 -0.11 0.55
N GLU A 87 13.89 0.04 1.71
CA GLU A 87 14.25 -0.72 2.89
C GLU A 87 13.38 -1.99 2.96
N PRO A 88 13.98 -3.19 2.92
CA PRO A 88 13.26 -4.40 3.22
C PRO A 88 12.84 -4.35 4.70
N ALA A 89 11.55 -4.44 4.96
CA ALA A 89 11.03 -4.51 6.31
C ALA A 89 10.71 -5.97 6.67
N ARG A 90 10.57 -6.25 7.97
CA ARG A 90 10.22 -7.58 8.45
C ARG A 90 8.81 -7.97 7.97
N ALA A 91 8.56 -9.27 7.87
CA ALA A 91 7.23 -9.85 7.58
C ALA A 91 6.63 -9.51 6.20
N GLY A 92 7.44 -9.53 5.13
CA GLY A 92 6.92 -9.39 3.76
C GLY A 92 6.39 -8.00 3.45
N THR A 93 7.03 -6.98 4.04
CA THR A 93 6.71 -5.57 3.80
C THR A 93 7.91 -4.86 3.19
N THR A 94 7.62 -3.86 2.36
CA THR A 94 8.63 -2.99 1.75
C THR A 94 8.36 -1.56 2.17
N LYS A 95 9.39 -0.84 2.59
CA LYS A 95 9.28 0.56 3.01
C LYS A 95 10.14 1.46 2.15
N MET A 96 9.64 2.67 1.89
CA MET A 96 10.41 3.72 1.24
C MET A 96 9.96 5.10 1.70
N ALA A 97 10.90 6.01 1.90
CA ALA A 97 10.61 7.40 2.19
C ALA A 97 10.33 8.16 0.89
N VAL A 98 9.22 8.88 0.84
CA VAL A 98 8.82 9.74 -0.28
C VAL A 98 8.60 11.15 0.24
N ARG A 99 9.26 12.12 -0.38
CA ARG A 99 9.09 13.53 -0.07
C ARG A 99 7.73 14.03 -0.55
N THR A 100 6.91 14.57 0.36
CA THR A 100 5.57 15.07 0.03
C THR A 100 5.61 16.42 -0.68
N ASP A 101 6.72 17.16 -0.54
CA ASP A 101 7.01 18.40 -1.27
C ASP A 101 7.67 18.17 -2.63
N HIS A 102 7.96 16.92 -3.01
CA HIS A 102 8.54 16.61 -4.32
C HIS A 102 7.47 16.61 -5.42
N PRO A 103 7.78 17.07 -6.65
CA PRO A 103 6.83 17.10 -7.76
C PRO A 103 6.17 15.76 -8.09
N VAL A 104 6.84 14.63 -7.80
CA VAL A 104 6.27 13.28 -7.98
C VAL A 104 5.08 13.03 -7.04
N PHE A 105 5.15 13.54 -5.80
CA PHE A 105 4.07 13.38 -4.84
C PHE A 105 2.92 14.32 -5.15
N ALA A 106 3.23 15.55 -5.61
CA ALA A 106 2.21 16.47 -6.13
C ALA A 106 1.43 15.85 -7.32
N ALA A 107 2.13 15.27 -8.29
CA ALA A 107 1.49 14.56 -9.41
C ALA A 107 0.65 13.36 -8.94
N PHE A 108 1.15 12.60 -7.96
CA PHE A 108 0.40 11.51 -7.35
C PHE A 108 -0.87 12.00 -6.64
N ALA A 109 -0.80 13.12 -5.91
CA ALA A 109 -1.96 13.71 -5.22
C ALA A 109 -3.04 14.24 -6.19
N VAL A 110 -2.67 14.53 -7.45
CA VAL A 110 -3.62 14.93 -8.50
C VAL A 110 -4.33 13.70 -9.07
N ASP A 111 -3.56 12.71 -9.56
CA ASP A 111 -4.08 11.60 -10.37
C ASP A 111 -4.37 10.32 -9.57
N GLY A 112 -3.85 10.20 -8.35
CA GLY A 112 -3.97 9.01 -7.50
C GLY A 112 -3.16 7.82 -7.99
N LYS A 113 -2.24 7.98 -8.94
CA LYS A 113 -1.45 6.88 -9.52
C LYS A 113 0.03 7.04 -9.25
N LEU A 114 0.61 6.07 -8.56
CA LEU A 114 2.05 5.97 -8.32
C LEU A 114 2.55 4.61 -8.79
N THR A 115 3.46 4.60 -9.76
CA THR A 115 4.19 3.39 -10.16
C THR A 115 5.52 3.34 -9.41
N ILE A 116 5.87 2.17 -8.92
CA ILE A 116 7.12 1.89 -8.22
C ILE A 116 7.81 0.77 -8.98
N THR A 117 9.05 1.01 -9.40
CA THR A 117 9.86 0.03 -10.13
C THR A 117 11.17 -0.22 -9.39
N VAL A 118 11.46 -1.47 -9.07
CA VAL A 118 12.70 -1.92 -8.41
C VAL A 118 13.28 -3.09 -9.20
N GLY A 119 14.40 -2.87 -9.88
CA GLY A 119 14.89 -3.83 -10.87
C GLY A 119 13.82 -4.09 -11.94
N GLU A 120 13.39 -5.34 -12.06
CA GLU A 120 12.32 -5.76 -12.99
C GLU A 120 10.92 -5.77 -12.35
N GLN A 121 10.83 -5.59 -11.03
CA GLN A 121 9.56 -5.61 -10.31
C GLN A 121 8.86 -4.27 -10.47
N ARG A 122 7.62 -4.30 -10.97
CA ARG A 122 6.75 -3.13 -11.10
C ARG A 122 5.50 -3.30 -10.24
N ARG A 123 5.25 -2.33 -9.38
CA ARG A 123 4.05 -2.23 -8.53
C ARG A 123 3.35 -0.90 -8.83
N ALA A 124 2.03 -0.89 -8.70
CA ALA A 124 1.23 0.31 -8.81
C ALA A 124 0.41 0.51 -7.53
N ILE A 125 0.33 1.75 -7.06
CA ILE A 125 -0.62 2.21 -6.07
C ILE A 125 -1.65 3.06 -6.81
N GLU A 126 -2.92 2.72 -6.62
CA GLU A 126 -4.03 3.48 -7.17
C GLU A 126 -4.97 3.92 -6.05
N VAL A 127 -5.13 5.23 -5.92
CA VAL A 127 -6.14 5.87 -5.07
C VAL A 127 -7.30 6.25 -5.99
N PRO A 128 -8.46 5.57 -5.91
CA PRO A 128 -9.61 5.89 -6.74
C PRO A 128 -10.06 7.35 -6.57
N ALA A 129 -10.72 7.89 -7.61
CA ALA A 129 -11.21 9.27 -7.62
C ALA A 129 -12.01 9.66 -6.35
N ALA A 130 -12.81 8.73 -5.83
CA ALA A 130 -13.60 8.91 -4.60
C ALA A 130 -12.77 9.18 -3.33
N HIS A 131 -11.46 8.90 -3.37
CA HIS A 131 -10.54 9.04 -2.23
C HIS A 131 -9.42 10.07 -2.47
N LEU A 132 -9.37 10.72 -3.64
CA LEU A 132 -8.33 11.71 -3.94
C LEU A 132 -8.33 12.90 -2.97
N ALA A 133 -9.49 13.30 -2.47
CA ALA A 133 -9.58 14.35 -1.45
C ALA A 133 -8.81 13.97 -0.16
N LYS A 134 -8.83 12.69 0.22
CA LYS A 134 -8.08 12.19 1.39
C LYS A 134 -6.58 12.18 1.12
N LEU A 135 -6.16 11.83 -0.09
CA LEU A 135 -4.74 11.89 -0.49
C LEU A 135 -4.19 13.32 -0.49
N ARG A 136 -4.97 14.29 -0.97
CA ARG A 136 -4.59 15.72 -0.92
C ARG A 136 -4.52 16.22 0.52
N ARG A 137 -5.52 15.87 1.33
CA ARG A 137 -5.55 16.20 2.76
C ARG A 137 -4.33 15.62 3.50
N PHE A 138 -3.96 14.37 3.22
CA PHE A 138 -2.73 13.78 3.73
C PHE A 138 -1.50 14.62 3.32
N ALA A 139 -1.37 14.97 2.04
CA ALA A 139 -0.26 15.78 1.54
C ALA A 139 -0.15 17.13 2.27
N GLU A 140 -1.28 17.82 2.48
CA GLU A 140 -1.38 19.08 3.20
C GLU A 140 -0.96 18.96 4.67
N LEU A 141 -1.41 17.92 5.36
CA LEU A 141 -1.07 17.70 6.77
C LEU A 141 0.40 17.31 6.96
N CYS A 142 0.99 16.63 5.97
CA CYS A 142 2.40 16.26 5.97
C CYS A 142 3.33 17.39 5.52
N SER A 143 2.84 18.39 4.75
CA SER A 143 3.66 19.52 4.31
C SER A 143 3.92 20.48 5.47
N GLY A 144 5.19 20.81 5.71
CA GLY A 144 5.63 21.81 6.68
C GLY A 144 5.73 23.23 6.11
#